data_AF-A0A7N0VD70-F1
#
_entry.id   AF-A0A7N0VD70-F1
#
_cell.length_a   1.000
_cell.length_b   1.000
_cell.length_c   1.000
_cell.angle_alpha   90.00
_cell.angle_beta   90.00
_cell.angle_gamma   90.00
#
_symmetry.space_group_name_H-M   'P 1'
#
loop_
_entity.id
_entity.type
_entity.pdbx_description
1 polymer ?
#
loop_
_entity_poly.entity_id
_entity_poly.type
_entity_poly.pdbx_seq_one_letter_code
_entity_poly.pdbx_strand_id
1 'polypeptide(L)'
;MSHMVMIHGLPFKFAEYVVFNMLMKESYPESRKVSQTTLKNDYITSYNNEKKRLIALLNSIECMIINCHFACEWKLHKRVLSFCHISPPHNGVAICEALHYYLNDWNLTNKLATVTADNVMMLLLGN
;
A
#
# COMPACT_ATOMS: atom_id res chain seq x y z
N MET A 1 20.53 7.24 -11.45
CA MET A 1 21.14 5.89 -11.40
C MET A 1 20.44 4.98 -10.39
N SER A 2 20.15 5.44 -9.16
CA SER A 2 19.36 4.68 -8.17
C SER A 2 18.02 4.17 -8.70
N HIS A 3 17.24 5.01 -9.40
CA HIS A 3 15.97 4.58 -10.01
C HIS A 3 16.15 3.51 -11.09
N MET A 4 17.22 3.56 -11.89
CA MET A 4 17.49 2.55 -12.92
C MET A 4 17.77 1.17 -12.28
N VAL A 5 18.54 1.17 -11.19
CA VAL A 5 18.81 -0.03 -10.38
C VAL A 5 17.53 -0.57 -9.75
N MET A 6 16.66 0.30 -9.25
CA MET A 6 15.39 -0.08 -8.63
C MET A 6 14.38 -0.65 -9.64
N ILE A 7 14.14 0.05 -10.75
CA ILE A 7 13.14 -0.30 -11.75
C ILE A 7 13.53 -1.57 -12.51
N HIS A 8 14.81 -1.71 -12.83
CA HIS A 8 15.30 -2.82 -13.66
C HIS A 8 15.99 -3.93 -12.85
N GLY A 9 16.03 -3.83 -11.53
CA GLY A 9 16.64 -4.86 -10.66
C GLY A 9 18.13 -5.08 -10.93
N LEU A 10 18.87 -4.03 -11.31
CA LEU A 10 20.28 -4.17 -11.67
C LEU A 10 21.18 -4.37 -10.44
N PRO A 11 22.30 -5.10 -10.56
CA PRO A 11 23.27 -5.19 -9.47
C PRO A 11 23.93 -3.82 -9.23
N PHE A 12 24.23 -3.46 -7.98
CA PHE A 12 24.93 -2.18 -7.67
C PHE A 12 26.28 -2.04 -8.38
N LYS A 13 26.96 -3.16 -8.65
CA LYS A 13 28.22 -3.20 -9.42
C LYS A 13 28.08 -2.62 -10.83
N PHE A 14 26.85 -2.54 -11.37
CA PHE A 14 26.55 -1.92 -12.65
C PHE A 14 27.13 -0.50 -12.79
N ALA A 15 27.12 0.30 -11.71
CA ALA A 15 27.68 1.66 -11.72
C ALA A 15 29.19 1.72 -12.03
N GLU A 16 29.91 0.63 -11.80
CA GLU A 16 31.35 0.54 -11.98
C GLU A 16 31.75 -0.16 -13.28
N TYR A 17 30.78 -0.57 -14.11
CA TYR A 17 31.07 -1.21 -15.38
C TYR A 17 31.74 -0.22 -16.35
N VAL A 18 32.81 -0.67 -17.01
CA VAL A 18 33.64 0.18 -17.87
C VAL A 18 32.83 0.78 -19.01
N VAL A 19 32.09 -0.07 -19.74
CA VAL A 19 31.27 0.37 -20.88
C VAL A 19 30.17 1.34 -20.43
N PHE A 20 29.53 1.09 -19.30
CA PHE A 20 28.52 1.99 -18.76
C PHE A 20 29.12 3.37 -18.41
N ASN A 21 30.29 3.40 -17.78
CA ASN A 21 30.97 4.66 -17.49
C ASN A 21 31.44 5.39 -18.75
N MET A 22 31.89 4.67 -19.79
CA MET A 22 32.20 5.25 -21.09
C MET A 22 30.95 5.92 -21.71
N LEU A 23 29.82 5.21 -21.74
CA LEU A 23 28.55 5.73 -22.23
C LEU A 23 28.07 6.95 -21.45
N MET A 24 28.19 6.93 -20.13
CA MET A 24 27.83 8.07 -19.28
C MET A 24 28.72 9.28 -19.55
N LYS A 25 30.02 9.07 -19.77
CA LYS A 25 30.98 10.15 -20.06
C LYS A 25 30.74 10.76 -21.44
N GLU A 26 30.42 9.92 -22.43
CA GLU A 26 30.08 10.37 -23.78
C GLU A 26 28.77 11.17 -23.79
N SER A 27 27.74 10.65 -23.10
CA SER A 27 26.41 11.29 -23.06
C SER A 27 26.37 12.53 -22.18
N TYR A 28 27.16 12.54 -21.10
CA TYR A 28 27.25 13.64 -20.14
C TYR A 28 28.70 13.78 -19.64
N PRO A 29 29.52 14.64 -20.28
CA PRO A 29 30.94 14.78 -19.98
C PRO A 29 31.24 15.17 -18.53
N GLU A 30 30.34 15.88 -17.85
CA GLU A 30 30.49 16.25 -16.44
C GLU A 30 30.15 15.11 -15.46
N SER A 31 29.73 13.94 -15.96
CA SER A 31 29.46 12.79 -15.12
C SER A 31 30.70 12.37 -14.34
N ARG A 32 30.49 12.15 -13.04
CA ARG A 32 31.48 11.53 -12.14
C ARG A 32 31.16 10.04 -12.01
N LYS A 33 32.21 9.22 -11.91
CA LYS A 33 32.06 7.80 -11.57
C LYS A 33 31.38 7.68 -10.21
N VAL A 34 30.39 6.80 -10.12
CA VAL A 34 29.64 6.54 -8.89
C VAL A 34 30.12 5.22 -8.31
N SER A 35 30.55 5.23 -7.05
CA SER A 35 30.91 4.00 -6.34
C SER A 35 29.67 3.17 -6.00
N GLN A 36 29.83 1.85 -5.84
CA GLN A 36 28.76 0.99 -5.33
C GLN A 36 28.18 1.49 -4.00
N THR A 37 29.02 1.97 -3.09
CA THR A 37 28.59 2.50 -1.79
C THR A 37 27.71 3.72 -1.94
N THR A 38 28.13 4.69 -2.77
CA THR A 38 27.34 5.90 -3.06
C THR A 38 26.01 5.52 -3.70
N LEU A 39 26.03 4.65 -4.71
CA LEU A 39 24.80 4.20 -5.38
C LEU A 39 23.83 3.49 -4.42
N LYS A 40 24.36 2.66 -3.50
CA LYS A 40 23.55 1.98 -2.48
C LYS A 40 22.91 2.97 -1.50
N ASN A 41 23.65 3.98 -1.06
CA ASN A 41 23.11 5.01 -0.18
C ASN A 41 22.02 5.85 -0.88
N ASP A 42 22.25 6.21 -2.14
CA ASP A 42 21.27 6.94 -2.96
C ASP A 42 20.01 6.08 -3.20
N TYR A 43 20.19 4.78 -3.48
CA TYR A 43 19.10 3.81 -3.62
C TYR A 43 18.22 3.75 -2.36
N ILE A 44 18.84 3.58 -1.19
CA ILE A 44 18.11 3.52 0.09
C ILE A 44 17.40 4.84 0.37
N THR A 45 18.04 5.97 0.08
CA THR A 45 17.45 7.30 0.26
C THR A 45 16.24 7.50 -0.65
N SER A 46 16.36 7.19 -1.95
CA SER A 46 15.25 7.22 -2.90
C SER A 46 14.10 6.33 -2.43
N TYR A 47 14.38 5.08 -2.04
CA TYR A 47 13.37 4.15 -1.53
C TYR A 47 12.64 4.71 -0.31
N ASN A 48 13.37 5.25 0.67
CA ASN A 48 12.77 5.79 1.89
C ASN A 48 11.90 7.01 1.61
N ASN A 49 12.28 7.86 0.65
CA ASN A 49 11.47 9.00 0.24
C ASN A 49 10.17 8.56 -0.42
N GLU A 50 10.22 7.60 -1.35
CA GLU A 50 9.01 7.05 -1.98
C GLU A 50 8.12 6.33 -0.96
N LYS A 51 8.71 5.58 -0.02
CA LYS A 51 7.97 4.97 1.10
C LYS A 51 7.23 6.01 1.93
N LYS A 52 7.88 7.14 2.27
CA LYS A 52 7.24 8.23 3.03
C LYS A 52 6.09 8.86 2.25
N ARG A 53 6.26 9.12 0.95
CA ARG A 53 5.21 9.64 0.08
C ARG A 53 4.01 8.69 0.01
N LEU A 54 4.27 7.40 -0.16
CA LEU A 54 3.23 6.38 -0.20
C LEU A 54 2.47 6.30 1.13
N ILE A 55 3.17 6.32 2.27
CA ILE A 55 2.53 6.35 3.60
C ILE A 55 1.66 7.60 3.75
N ALA A 56 2.13 8.78 3.33
CA ALA A 56 1.34 10.01 3.38
C ALA A 56 0.07 9.92 2.51
N LEU A 57 0.19 9.37 1.30
CA LEU A 57 -0.95 9.14 0.41
C LEU A 57 -1.94 8.15 1.01
N LEU A 58 -1.46 7.01 1.54
CA LEU A 58 -2.31 6.01 2.18
C LEU A 58 -3.03 6.57 3.42
N ASN A 59 -2.36 7.43 4.20
CA ASN A 59 -2.98 8.09 5.35
C ASN A 59 -4.00 9.17 4.96
N SER A 60 -3.90 9.73 3.75
CA SER A 60 -4.93 10.65 3.23
C SER A 60 -6.17 9.95 2.68
N ILE A 61 -6.10 8.64 2.48
CA ILE A 61 -7.22 7.84 1.98
C ILE A 61 -7.86 7.15 3.17
N GLU A 62 -9.09 7.57 3.49
CA GLU A 62 -9.91 6.81 4.41
C GLU A 62 -10.52 5.63 3.65
N CYS A 63 -10.20 4.43 4.12
CA CYS A 63 -10.72 3.19 3.58
C CYS A 63 -11.31 2.34 4.70
N MET A 64 -12.42 1.68 4.38
CA MET A 64 -12.95 0.60 5.19
C MET A 64 -12.55 -0.73 4.54
N ILE A 65 -12.04 -1.65 5.36
CA ILE A 65 -11.69 -3.00 4.92
C ILE A 65 -12.70 -3.95 5.56
N ILE A 66 -13.53 -4.57 4.74
CA ILE A 66 -14.52 -5.53 5.22
C ILE A 66 -13.87 -6.91 5.28
N ASN A 67 -13.65 -7.41 6.49
CA ASN A 67 -13.18 -8.77 6.73
C ASN A 67 -14.35 -9.66 7.18
N CYS A 68 -14.55 -10.76 6.47
CA CYS A 68 -15.44 -11.82 6.88
C CYS A 68 -14.66 -12.90 7.63
N HIS A 69 -15.17 -13.24 8.82
CA HIS A 69 -14.68 -14.34 9.63
C HIS A 69 -15.77 -15.40 9.77
N PHE A 70 -15.45 -16.65 9.50
CA PHE A 70 -16.39 -17.76 9.64
C PHE A 70 -15.66 -19.05 10.06
N ALA A 71 -16.37 -19.95 10.72
CA ALA A 71 -15.86 -21.26 11.08
C ALA A 71 -16.50 -22.34 10.21
N CYS A 72 -15.70 -23.22 9.63
CA CYS A 72 -16.14 -24.39 8.89
C CYS A 72 -15.26 -25.56 9.29
N GLU A 73 -15.85 -26.71 9.63
CA GLU A 73 -15.10 -27.91 10.05
C GLU A 73 -14.08 -27.63 11.18
N TRP A 74 -14.49 -26.86 12.20
CA TRP A 74 -13.62 -26.45 13.32
C TRP A 74 -12.38 -25.63 12.93
N LYS A 75 -12.35 -25.10 11.70
CA LYS A 75 -11.30 -24.20 11.22
C LYS A 75 -11.85 -22.79 11.08
N LEU A 76 -11.10 -21.83 11.61
CA LEU A 76 -11.40 -20.41 11.43
C LEU A 76 -10.86 -19.93 10.09
N HIS A 77 -11.73 -19.31 9.29
CA HIS A 77 -11.39 -18.68 8.03
C HIS A 77 -11.51 -17.17 8.16
N LYS A 78 -10.54 -16.47 7.55
CA LYS A 78 -10.57 -15.01 7.35
C LYS A 78 -10.52 -14.74 5.85
N ARG A 79 -11.42 -13.89 5.35
CA ARG A 79 -11.47 -13.44 3.96
C ARG A 79 -11.69 -11.93 3.91
N VAL A 80 -10.92 -11.22 3.08
CA VAL A 80 -11.22 -9.83 2.76
C VAL A 80 -12.32 -9.84 1.70
N LEU A 81 -13.46 -9.22 2.00
CA LEU A 81 -14.56 -9.08 1.05
C LEU A 81 -14.38 -7.84 0.16
N SER A 82 -13.91 -6.74 0.75
CA SER A 82 -13.75 -5.48 0.02
C SER A 82 -12.73 -4.55 0.66
N PHE A 83 -12.07 -3.77 -0.19
CA PHE A 83 -11.36 -2.53 0.16
C PHE A 83 -12.18 -1.39 -0.41
N CYS A 84 -12.87 -0.65 0.47
CA CYS A 84 -13.78 0.40 0.03
C CYS A 84 -13.28 1.76 0.48
N HIS A 85 -13.19 2.68 -0.47
CA HIS A 85 -13.05 4.09 -0.16
C HIS A 85 -14.43 4.60 0.29
N ILE A 86 -14.50 5.14 1.49
CA ILE A 86 -15.69 5.84 1.98
C ILE A 86 -15.37 7.31 1.82
N SER A 87 -16.18 8.08 1.10
CA SER A 87 -16.02 9.53 1.04
C SER A 87 -16.58 10.18 2.32
N PRO A 88 -16.06 11.34 2.76
CA PRO A 88 -16.64 12.08 3.88
C PRO A 88 -18.15 12.35 3.67
N PRO A 89 -18.98 12.33 4.72
CA PRO A 89 -18.62 12.22 6.14
C PRO A 89 -18.43 10.77 6.63
N HIS A 90 -17.36 10.51 7.37
CA HIS A 90 -17.03 9.20 7.94
C HIS A 90 -17.78 8.92 9.25
N ASN A 91 -19.10 9.09 9.21
CA ASN A 91 -19.95 8.82 10.36
C ASN A 91 -20.47 7.38 10.37
N GLY A 92 -21.05 6.97 11.50
CA GLY A 92 -21.60 5.61 11.66
C GLY A 92 -22.64 5.26 10.59
N VAL A 93 -23.43 6.24 10.12
CA VAL A 93 -24.45 6.02 9.08
C VAL A 93 -23.81 5.66 7.74
N ALA A 94 -22.86 6.47 7.26
CA ALA A 94 -22.16 6.23 5.99
C ALA A 94 -21.40 4.89 5.99
N ILE A 95 -20.79 4.53 7.13
CA ILE A 95 -20.11 3.24 7.31
C ILE A 95 -21.12 2.08 7.25
N CYS A 96 -22.25 2.21 7.94
CA CYS A 96 -23.31 1.19 7.93
C CYS A 96 -23.93 1.02 6.54
N GLU A 97 -24.18 2.10 5.81
CA GLU A 97 -24.69 2.05 4.43
C GLU A 97 -23.70 1.34 3.50
N ALA A 98 -22.41 1.69 3.58
CA ALA A 98 -21.37 1.02 2.81
C ALA A 98 -21.29 -0.47 3.17
N LEU A 99 -21.30 -0.83 4.45
CA LEU A 99 -21.29 -2.23 4.88
C LEU A 99 -22.52 -2.99 4.37
N HIS A 100 -23.70 -2.40 4.49
CA HIS A 100 -24.95 -3.01 4.03
C HIS A 100 -24.93 -3.27 2.52
N TYR A 101 -24.43 -2.32 1.72
CA TYR A 101 -24.24 -2.49 0.28
C TYR A 101 -23.40 -3.73 -0.03
N TYR A 102 -22.22 -3.89 0.59
CA TYR A 102 -21.36 -5.04 0.33
C TYR A 102 -21.94 -6.36 0.88
N LEU A 103 -22.62 -6.35 2.02
CA LEU A 103 -23.29 -7.55 2.51
C LEU A 103 -24.39 -8.04 1.56
N ASN A 104 -25.14 -7.11 0.95
CA ASN A 104 -26.14 -7.43 -0.07
C ASN A 104 -25.48 -7.97 -1.34
N ASP A 105 -24.44 -7.30 -1.85
CA ASP A 105 -23.69 -7.71 -3.05
C ASP A 105 -23.15 -9.16 -2.94
N TRP A 106 -22.63 -9.51 -1.77
CA TRP A 106 -22.15 -10.86 -1.46
C TRP A 106 -23.25 -11.85 -1.05
N ASN A 107 -24.52 -11.43 -0.99
CA ASN A 107 -25.65 -12.23 -0.51
C ASN A 107 -25.44 -12.82 0.91
N LEU A 108 -24.86 -12.01 1.81
CA LEU A 108 -24.52 -12.37 3.18
C LEU A 108 -25.44 -11.77 4.23
N THR A 109 -26.38 -10.90 3.84
CA THR A 109 -27.25 -10.15 4.77
C THR A 109 -27.98 -11.05 5.76
N ASN A 110 -28.45 -12.23 5.32
CA ASN A 110 -29.15 -13.20 6.16
C ASN A 110 -28.22 -14.20 6.87
N LYS A 111 -26.90 -14.11 6.67
CA LYS A 111 -25.88 -15.01 7.24
C LYS A 111 -24.98 -14.29 8.25
N LEU A 112 -25.23 -13.01 8.49
CA LEU A 112 -24.45 -12.19 9.39
C LEU A 112 -24.82 -12.51 10.85
N ALA A 113 -23.82 -12.95 11.63
CA ALA A 113 -24.00 -13.19 13.05
C ALA A 113 -23.57 -11.99 13.91
N THR A 114 -22.43 -11.37 13.59
CA THR A 114 -21.85 -10.28 14.38
C THR A 114 -21.00 -9.38 13.49
N VAL A 115 -21.00 -8.08 13.78
CA VAL A 115 -20.10 -7.09 13.18
C VAL A 115 -19.20 -6.55 14.28
N THR A 116 -17.90 -6.45 13.98
CA THR A 116 -16.90 -5.85 14.86
C THR A 116 -16.15 -4.79 14.07
N ALA A 117 -15.79 -3.68 14.72
CA ALA A 117 -14.94 -2.65 14.16
C ALA A 117 -13.78 -2.39 15.12
N ASP A 118 -12.60 -2.13 14.56
CA ASP A 118 -11.32 -2.00 15.28
C ASP A 118 -10.98 -0.55 15.64
N ASN A 119 -11.42 0.43 14.83
CA ASN A 119 -11.25 1.85 15.10
C ASN A 119 -12.59 2.51 15.46
N VAL A 120 -13.05 2.34 16.70
CA VAL A 120 -14.35 2.86 17.15
C VAL A 120 -14.20 4.13 17.98
N MET A 121 -14.28 5.29 17.32
CA MET A 121 -14.84 6.48 17.99
C MET A 121 -16.33 6.67 17.64
N MET A 122 -16.91 5.90 16.73
CA MET A 122 -18.17 6.30 16.08
C MET A 122 -19.15 5.17 15.70
N LEU A 123 -19.29 4.13 16.54
CA LEU A 123 -20.35 3.10 16.38
C LEU A 123 -21.34 3.01 17.55
N LEU A 124 -21.29 3.93 18.53
CA LEU A 124 -22.14 3.88 19.73
C LEU A 124 -23.14 5.02 19.91
N LEU A 125 -23.46 5.80 18.87
CA LEU A 125 -24.52 6.81 18.97
C LEU A 125 -25.54 6.64 17.85
N GLY A 126 -26.39 5.65 18.04
CA GLY A 126 -27.62 5.42 17.30
C GLY A 126 -28.68 4.85 18.22
N ASN A 127 -29.03 5.63 19.26
CA ASN A 127 -30.28 5.56 20.01
C ASN A 127 -30.92 6.94 19.98
#